data_AF-A0A8H7TL79-F1
#
_entry.id   AF-A0A8H7TL79-F1
#
_cell.length_a   1.000
_cell.length_b   1.000
_cell.length_c   1.000
_cell.angle_alpha   90.00
_cell.angle_beta   90.00
_cell.angle_gamma   90.00
#
_symmetry.space_group_name_H-M   'P 1'
#
loop_
_entity.id
_entity.type
_entity.pdbx_description
1 polymer ?
#
loop_
_entity_poly.entity_id
_entity_poly.type
_entity_poly.pdbx_seq_one_letter_code
_entity_poly.pdbx_strand_id
1 'polypeptide(L)'
;MRHRYATIYSLCESLKKDENHQQILEATLALIFFQTVVGRLDDGLLDIAWHQHFQAAINLVQKLDLPRMVMDPAEQMAQTPFNMTMTSWIDILGATMQGVSPTFAHAYREKHLSQVNPHLGLRELMGCDDRVMYLISEIACLESLKKAGMDDFTLCQHVSCLGEQIGYTEMGDTAVQIPFNANGTLSPKQLSKNITAAFRLAARIYLCSLVPGFNPSQPSLMGLVDKLAEVLQNIPSGPHGFDRSVVWVYLIGGSVSLPGSSFRALLEERIAQLNENANCGSFGRMATLLREVWLQNDTLSAATTPGSNAGDAAPLHVHWRDVMQSRGWDFLLI
;
A
#
# COMPACT_ATOMS: atom_id res chain seq x y z
N MET A 1 6.58 15.94 23.30
CA MET A 1 7.74 16.59 22.68
C MET A 1 9.08 16.13 23.27
N ARG A 2 9.34 16.35 24.58
CA ARG A 2 10.65 16.05 25.21
C ARG A 2 11.14 14.60 25.05
N HIS A 3 10.24 13.62 25.18
CA HIS A 3 10.60 12.20 25.01
C HIS A 3 10.92 11.82 23.55
N ARG A 4 10.24 12.42 22.57
CA ARG A 4 10.44 12.11 21.13
C ARG A 4 11.77 12.64 20.60
N TYR A 5 12.08 13.90 20.91
CA TYR A 5 13.38 14.50 20.56
C TYR A 5 14.53 13.71 21.21
N ALA A 6 14.36 13.29 22.48
CA ALA A 6 15.33 12.43 23.15
C ALA A 6 15.50 11.08 22.44
N THR A 7 14.43 10.45 21.96
CA THR A 7 14.51 9.20 21.18
C THR A 7 15.25 9.40 19.86
N ILE A 8 14.89 10.42 19.06
CA ILE A 8 15.56 10.69 17.77
C ILE A 8 17.02 11.03 17.99
N TYR A 9 17.33 11.90 18.95
CA TYR A 9 18.70 12.25 19.30
C TYR A 9 19.51 11.02 19.73
N SER A 10 18.95 10.18 20.60
CA SER A 10 19.59 8.94 21.03
C SER A 10 19.81 7.98 19.86
N LEU A 11 18.89 7.90 18.91
CA LEU A 11 19.03 7.06 17.72
C LEU A 11 20.16 7.59 16.82
N CYS A 12 20.22 8.89 16.59
CA CYS A 12 21.30 9.53 15.84
C CYS A 12 22.66 9.34 16.50
N GLU A 13 22.75 9.47 17.82
CA GLU A 13 24.00 9.23 18.57
C GLU A 13 24.42 7.75 18.50
N SER A 14 23.49 6.81 18.60
CA SER A 14 23.79 5.38 18.43
C SER A 14 24.24 5.06 17.00
N LEU A 15 23.64 5.68 15.97
CA LEU A 15 24.07 5.53 14.58
C LEU A 15 25.51 6.02 14.36
N LYS A 16 25.95 7.07 15.06
CA LYS A 16 27.34 7.56 14.99
C LYS A 16 28.35 6.61 15.60
N LYS A 17 27.95 5.80 16.58
CA LYS A 17 28.83 4.85 17.28
C LYS A 17 29.09 3.57 16.47
N ASP A 18 28.31 3.33 15.42
CA ASP A 18 28.42 2.17 14.52
C ASP A 18 28.40 0.79 15.21
N GLU A 19 27.66 0.70 16.32
CA GLU A 19 27.47 -0.52 17.11
C GLU A 19 25.97 -0.87 17.21
N ASN A 20 25.63 -2.12 17.54
CA ASN A 20 24.24 -2.55 17.82
C ASN A 20 23.24 -2.31 16.66
N HIS A 21 23.68 -2.55 15.41
CA HIS A 21 22.88 -2.26 14.21
C HIS A 21 21.49 -2.89 14.21
N GLN A 22 21.35 -4.10 14.76
CA GLN A 22 20.07 -4.80 14.89
C GLN A 22 19.06 -4.02 15.75
N GLN A 23 19.46 -3.58 16.94
CA GLN A 23 18.59 -2.82 17.85
C GLN A 23 18.25 -1.44 17.30
N ILE A 24 19.21 -0.80 16.60
CA ILE A 24 18.97 0.47 15.92
C ILE A 24 17.96 0.29 14.79
N LEU A 25 18.04 -0.80 14.03
CA LEU A 25 17.09 -1.13 12.97
C LEU A 25 15.68 -1.33 13.55
N GLU A 26 15.55 -2.12 14.60
CA GLU A 26 14.27 -2.36 15.30
C GLU A 26 13.66 -1.04 15.81
N ALA A 27 14.45 -0.19 16.45
CA ALA A 27 13.99 1.11 16.94
C ALA A 27 13.56 2.04 15.80
N THR A 28 14.28 2.01 14.67
CA THR A 28 13.97 2.84 13.49
C THR A 28 12.67 2.38 12.83
N LEU A 29 12.50 1.08 12.60
CA LEU A 29 11.28 0.51 12.04
C LEU A 29 10.07 0.72 12.96
N ALA A 30 10.25 0.55 14.28
CA ALA A 30 9.21 0.82 15.27
C ALA A 30 8.79 2.30 15.27
N LEU A 31 9.73 3.24 15.09
CA LEU A 31 9.42 4.66 15.01
C LEU A 31 8.58 5.00 13.76
N ILE A 32 8.90 4.41 12.61
CA ILE A 32 8.11 4.57 11.38
C ILE A 32 6.70 4.00 11.59
N PHE A 33 6.60 2.76 12.06
CA PHE A 33 5.32 2.07 12.24
C PHE A 33 4.46 2.68 13.35
N PHE A 34 5.05 3.25 14.39
CA PHE A 34 4.28 3.95 15.42
C PHE A 34 3.43 5.08 14.81
N GLN A 35 3.95 5.80 13.82
CA GLN A 35 3.21 6.87 13.14
C GLN A 35 2.03 6.34 12.31
N THR A 36 2.19 5.17 11.70
CA THR A 36 1.13 4.52 10.92
C THR A 36 -0.01 4.03 11.82
N VAL A 37 0.24 3.81 13.11
CA VAL A 37 -0.80 3.38 14.06
C VAL A 37 -1.48 4.54 14.79
N VAL A 38 -0.72 5.54 15.24
CA VAL A 38 -1.26 6.59 16.15
C VAL A 38 -1.17 8.02 15.64
N GLY A 39 -0.49 8.28 14.52
CA GLY A 39 -0.25 9.64 14.04
C GLY A 39 -1.53 10.39 13.69
N ARG A 40 -1.68 11.64 14.13
CA ARG A 40 -2.79 12.52 13.72
C ARG A 40 -2.41 13.35 12.48
N LEU A 41 -3.39 14.04 11.90
CA LEU A 41 -3.18 14.99 10.79
C LEU A 41 -2.42 16.23 11.26
N ASP A 42 -2.83 16.77 12.42
CA ASP A 42 -2.20 17.95 13.04
C ASP A 42 -0.92 17.61 13.82
N ASP A 43 -0.54 16.33 13.86
CA ASP A 43 0.79 15.93 14.32
C ASP A 43 1.83 16.27 13.23
N GLY A 44 1.96 17.57 12.90
CA GLY A 44 3.10 18.14 12.15
C GLY A 44 4.40 18.09 12.97
N LEU A 45 4.61 17.00 13.71
CA LEU A 45 5.53 16.87 14.83
C LEU A 45 6.78 16.04 14.49
N LEU A 46 6.90 15.57 13.26
CA LEU A 46 8.15 15.05 12.73
C LEU A 46 8.79 16.15 11.88
N ASP A 47 9.89 16.71 12.34
CA ASP A 47 10.79 17.52 11.50
C ASP A 47 11.40 16.69 10.35
N ILE A 48 11.33 15.35 10.46
CA ILE A 48 11.98 14.39 9.57
C ILE A 48 10.94 13.44 8.99
N ALA A 49 10.88 13.41 7.66
CA ALA A 49 9.94 12.60 6.92
C ALA A 49 10.15 11.08 7.10
N TRP A 50 9.09 10.27 6.99
CA TRP A 50 9.19 8.80 7.22
C TRP A 50 10.21 8.14 6.29
N HIS A 51 10.30 8.61 5.04
CA HIS A 51 11.21 8.07 4.04
C HIS A 51 12.68 8.36 4.38
N GLN A 52 12.97 9.45 5.11
CA GLN A 52 14.32 9.74 5.61
C GLN A 52 14.71 8.78 6.75
N HIS A 53 13.77 8.47 7.65
CA HIS A 53 13.97 7.40 8.63
C HIS A 53 14.15 6.03 7.94
N PHE A 54 13.37 5.78 6.88
CA PHE A 54 13.46 4.53 6.14
C PHE A 54 14.80 4.38 5.39
N GLN A 55 15.37 5.47 4.88
CA GLN A 55 16.72 5.45 4.30
C GLN A 55 17.78 4.99 5.32
N ALA A 56 17.66 5.40 6.59
CA ALA A 56 18.54 4.92 7.64
C ALA A 56 18.33 3.41 7.92
N ALA A 57 17.07 2.95 7.91
CA ALA A 57 16.75 1.53 8.04
C ALA A 57 17.33 0.69 6.89
N ILE A 58 17.22 1.16 5.64
CA ILE A 58 17.82 0.51 4.45
C ILE A 58 19.34 0.33 4.65
N ASN A 59 20.04 1.37 5.08
CA ASN A 59 21.49 1.29 5.31
C ASN A 59 21.84 0.24 6.38
N LEU A 60 21.04 0.14 7.44
CA LEU A 60 21.23 -0.88 8.50
C LEU A 60 20.93 -2.29 8.00
N VAL A 61 19.87 -2.47 7.21
CA VAL A 61 19.50 -3.73 6.56
C VAL A 61 20.63 -4.24 5.67
N GLN A 62 21.25 -3.34 4.90
CA GLN A 62 22.42 -3.65 4.07
C GLN A 62 23.66 -3.98 4.91
N LYS A 63 23.93 -3.22 5.98
CA LYS A 63 25.06 -3.51 6.90
C LYS A 63 24.94 -4.85 7.60
N LEU A 64 23.72 -5.25 7.95
CA LEU A 64 23.39 -6.55 8.54
C LEU A 64 23.31 -7.67 7.51
N ASP A 65 23.46 -7.36 6.21
CA ASP A 65 23.45 -8.31 5.11
C ASP A 65 22.16 -9.15 5.01
N LEU A 66 21.03 -8.60 5.51
CA LEU A 66 19.75 -9.30 5.54
C LEU A 66 19.23 -9.68 4.14
N PRO A 67 19.40 -8.86 3.08
CA PRO A 67 18.99 -9.24 1.74
C PRO A 67 19.70 -10.51 1.25
N ARG A 68 21.01 -10.66 1.51
CA ARG A 68 21.73 -11.87 1.12
C ARG A 68 21.22 -13.08 1.88
N MET A 69 21.02 -12.96 3.20
CA MET A 69 20.50 -14.06 4.04
C MET A 69 19.17 -14.61 3.54
N VAL A 70 18.27 -13.76 3.03
CA VAL A 70 16.99 -14.23 2.50
C VAL A 70 17.07 -14.76 1.08
N MET A 71 18.09 -14.38 0.30
CA MET A 71 18.28 -14.82 -1.08
C MET A 71 19.07 -16.13 -1.18
N ASP A 72 19.95 -16.41 -0.23
CA ASP A 72 20.82 -17.59 -0.25
C ASP A 72 20.02 -18.90 -0.09
N PRO A 73 19.99 -19.79 -1.11
CA PRO A 73 19.30 -21.07 -1.02
C PRO A 73 19.99 -22.07 -0.08
N ALA A 74 21.29 -21.88 0.19
CA ALA A 74 22.10 -22.76 1.04
C ALA A 74 21.99 -22.39 2.52
N GLU A 75 21.71 -21.12 2.84
CA GLU A 75 21.26 -20.71 4.17
C GLU A 75 19.79 -21.15 4.34
N GLN A 76 19.59 -22.42 4.72
CA GLN A 76 18.30 -22.92 5.19
C GLN A 76 17.94 -22.26 6.53
N MET A 77 17.67 -20.96 6.52
CA MET A 77 17.05 -20.29 7.65
C MET A 77 15.63 -20.83 7.80
N ALA A 78 15.30 -21.30 8.99
CA ALA A 78 13.96 -21.80 9.28
C ALA A 78 12.88 -20.73 9.08
N GLN A 79 13.23 -19.44 9.23
CA GLN A 79 12.34 -18.30 9.08
C GLN A 79 13.09 -17.05 8.61
N THR A 80 12.45 -16.24 7.77
CA THR A 80 12.93 -14.91 7.36
C THR A 80 13.06 -13.99 8.57
N PRO A 81 14.15 -13.21 8.72
CA PRO A 81 14.28 -12.25 9.80
C PRO A 81 13.11 -11.25 9.80
N PHE A 82 12.44 -11.08 10.94
CA PHE A 82 11.29 -10.18 11.08
C PHE A 82 11.55 -8.77 10.54
N ASN A 83 12.74 -8.22 10.82
CA ASN A 83 13.14 -6.90 10.33
C ASN A 83 13.19 -6.84 8.80
N MET A 84 13.56 -7.92 8.12
CA MET A 84 13.55 -7.97 6.66
C MET A 84 12.12 -8.02 6.13
N THR A 85 11.23 -8.78 6.76
CA THR A 85 9.79 -8.79 6.43
C THR A 85 9.16 -7.40 6.58
N MET A 86 9.39 -6.76 7.74
CA MET A 86 8.85 -5.43 8.03
C MET A 86 9.44 -4.35 7.12
N THR A 87 10.75 -4.41 6.85
CA THR A 87 11.41 -3.55 5.86
C THR A 87 10.78 -3.76 4.49
N SER A 88 10.52 -5.01 4.08
CA SER A 88 9.94 -5.29 2.77
C SER A 88 8.53 -4.75 2.62
N TRP A 89 7.72 -4.83 3.68
CA TRP A 89 6.39 -4.24 3.66
C TRP A 89 6.44 -2.71 3.48
N ILE A 90 7.32 -2.03 4.22
CA ILE A 90 7.50 -0.57 4.12
C ILE A 90 8.12 -0.18 2.77
N ASP A 91 9.11 -0.92 2.26
CA ASP A 91 9.77 -0.64 0.98
C ASP A 91 8.76 -0.73 -0.17
N ILE A 92 7.99 -1.82 -0.25
CA ILE A 92 7.05 -2.06 -1.34
C ILE A 92 5.94 -1.01 -1.36
N LEU A 93 5.23 -0.81 -0.24
CA LEU A 93 4.10 0.13 -0.23
C LEU A 93 4.58 1.59 -0.14
N GLY A 94 5.68 1.86 0.56
CA GLY A 94 6.30 3.18 0.62
C GLY A 94 6.79 3.66 -0.74
N ALA A 95 7.35 2.76 -1.56
CA ALA A 95 7.69 3.06 -2.95
C ALA A 95 6.46 3.47 -3.76
N THR A 96 5.29 2.85 -3.53
CA THR A 96 4.04 3.35 -4.12
C THR A 96 3.63 4.71 -3.56
N MET A 97 3.91 5.07 -2.31
CA MET A 97 3.60 6.42 -1.80
C MET A 97 4.40 7.50 -2.54
N GLN A 98 5.68 7.24 -2.79
CA GLN A 98 6.57 8.18 -3.47
C GLN A 98 6.52 8.06 -5.01
N GLY A 99 5.96 6.95 -5.51
CA GLY A 99 5.92 6.57 -6.91
C GLY A 99 7.32 6.46 -7.51
N VAL A 100 8.17 5.72 -6.81
CA VAL A 100 9.54 5.33 -7.17
C VAL A 100 9.64 3.80 -7.17
N SER A 101 10.74 3.25 -7.68
CA SER A 101 11.01 1.81 -7.53
C SER A 101 11.38 1.48 -6.07
N PRO A 102 10.93 0.33 -5.52
CA PRO A 102 11.40 -0.16 -4.23
C PRO A 102 12.92 -0.39 -4.23
N THR A 103 13.56 -0.17 -3.09
CA THR A 103 15.01 -0.31 -2.92
C THR A 103 15.48 -1.74 -3.18
N PHE A 104 14.72 -2.72 -2.70
CA PHE A 104 15.05 -4.14 -2.82
C PHE A 104 14.25 -4.84 -3.92
N ALA A 105 13.77 -4.10 -4.94
CA ALA A 105 12.96 -4.65 -6.05
C ALA A 105 13.57 -5.90 -6.70
N HIS A 106 14.90 -5.95 -6.84
CA HIS A 106 15.59 -7.13 -7.36
C HIS A 106 15.36 -8.39 -6.49
N ALA A 107 15.47 -8.26 -5.17
CA ALA A 107 15.23 -9.37 -4.24
C ALA A 107 13.77 -9.84 -4.31
N TYR A 108 12.80 -8.92 -4.42
CA TYR A 108 11.39 -9.26 -4.58
C TYR A 108 11.11 -10.01 -5.88
N ARG A 109 11.74 -9.59 -6.99
CA ARG A 109 11.63 -10.27 -8.28
C ARG A 109 12.22 -11.66 -8.24
N GLU A 110 13.39 -11.86 -7.65
CA GLU A 110 13.97 -13.19 -7.48
C GLU A 110 13.10 -14.09 -6.61
N LYS A 111 12.57 -13.56 -5.50
CA LYS A 111 11.64 -14.28 -4.63
C LYS A 111 10.36 -14.69 -5.37
N HIS A 112 9.81 -13.81 -6.20
CA HIS A 112 8.64 -14.11 -7.03
C HIS A 112 8.88 -15.27 -7.99
N LEU A 113 10.08 -15.34 -8.58
CA LEU A 113 10.47 -16.39 -9.52
C LEU A 113 10.94 -17.69 -8.84
N SER A 114 11.28 -17.63 -7.56
CA SER A 114 11.78 -18.78 -6.80
C SER A 114 10.69 -19.82 -6.54
N GLN A 115 10.93 -21.06 -6.92
CA GLN A 115 10.06 -22.19 -6.57
C GLN A 115 10.38 -22.78 -5.20
N VAL A 116 11.60 -22.55 -4.69
CA VAL A 116 12.12 -23.21 -3.48
C VAL A 116 11.86 -22.36 -2.24
N ASN A 117 12.04 -21.03 -2.33
CA ASN A 117 11.87 -20.13 -1.20
C ASN A 117 11.24 -18.79 -1.63
N PRO A 118 9.94 -18.79 -2.00
CA PRO A 118 9.25 -17.57 -2.45
C PRO A 118 8.82 -16.64 -1.32
N HIS A 119 9.00 -17.04 -0.05
CA HIS A 119 8.39 -16.35 1.08
C HIS A 119 9.37 -15.38 1.78
N LEU A 120 8.87 -14.19 2.09
CA LEU A 120 9.47 -13.21 3.00
C LEU A 120 8.67 -13.07 4.29
N GLY A 121 7.52 -13.73 4.42
CA GLY A 121 6.68 -13.72 5.62
C GLY A 121 5.68 -12.57 5.66
N LEU A 122 5.41 -11.94 4.52
CA LEU A 122 4.48 -10.81 4.42
C LEU A 122 3.06 -11.25 4.77
N ARG A 123 2.65 -12.43 4.35
CA ARG A 123 1.34 -13.00 4.71
C ARG A 123 1.13 -13.09 6.21
N GLU A 124 2.14 -13.54 6.95
CA GLU A 124 2.06 -13.67 8.40
C GLU A 124 2.05 -12.31 9.10
N LEU A 125 2.72 -11.30 8.52
CA LEU A 125 2.81 -9.95 9.09
C LEU A 125 1.55 -9.10 8.83
N MET A 126 1.04 -9.09 7.60
CA MET A 126 -0.01 -8.16 7.16
C MET A 126 -1.21 -8.85 6.47
N GLY A 127 -1.17 -10.17 6.34
CA GLY A 127 -2.30 -10.98 5.86
C GLY A 127 -2.34 -11.22 4.34
N CYS A 128 -1.59 -10.44 3.54
CA CYS A 128 -1.54 -10.60 2.08
C CYS A 128 -0.43 -11.57 1.64
N ASP A 129 -0.75 -12.45 0.70
CA ASP A 129 0.24 -13.32 0.07
C ASP A 129 1.42 -12.54 -0.55
N ASP A 130 2.63 -12.99 -0.23
CA ASP A 130 3.88 -12.39 -0.65
C ASP A 130 3.98 -12.17 -2.17
N ARG A 131 3.41 -13.08 -2.99
CA ARG A 131 3.43 -12.94 -4.46
C ARG A 131 2.66 -11.71 -4.93
N VAL A 132 1.54 -11.40 -4.29
CA VAL A 132 0.77 -10.19 -4.63
C VAL A 132 1.57 -8.94 -4.26
N MET A 133 2.29 -8.96 -3.14
CA MET A 133 3.18 -7.87 -2.74
C MET A 133 4.35 -7.68 -3.70
N TYR A 134 4.95 -8.76 -4.21
CA TYR A 134 5.99 -8.65 -5.24
C TYR A 134 5.46 -8.07 -6.55
N LEU A 135 4.23 -8.42 -6.94
CA LEU A 135 3.60 -7.80 -8.10
C LEU A 135 3.34 -6.31 -7.87
N ILE A 136 2.95 -5.89 -6.66
CA ILE A 136 2.84 -4.46 -6.32
C ILE A 136 4.21 -3.75 -6.45
N SER A 137 5.29 -4.40 -6.04
CA SER A 137 6.66 -3.92 -6.28
C SER A 137 6.96 -3.74 -7.77
N GLU A 138 6.59 -4.71 -8.62
CA GLU A 138 6.77 -4.59 -10.07
C GLU A 138 5.92 -3.46 -10.68
N ILE A 139 4.69 -3.24 -10.19
CA ILE A 139 3.86 -2.10 -10.61
C ILE A 139 4.52 -0.77 -10.21
N ALA A 140 5.10 -0.66 -9.01
CA ALA A 140 5.84 0.51 -8.57
C ALA A 140 7.08 0.78 -9.45
N CYS A 141 7.81 -0.27 -9.82
CA CYS A 141 8.92 -0.17 -10.78
C CYS A 141 8.43 0.35 -12.15
N LEU A 142 7.31 -0.19 -12.65
CA LEU A 142 6.73 0.22 -13.92
C LEU A 142 6.30 1.70 -13.89
N GLU A 143 5.67 2.16 -12.80
CA GLU A 143 5.32 3.57 -12.63
C GLU A 143 6.58 4.46 -12.64
N SER A 144 7.64 4.05 -11.94
CA SER A 144 8.90 4.79 -11.93
C SER A 144 9.52 4.89 -13.34
N LEU A 145 9.44 3.82 -14.13
CA LEU A 145 9.91 3.82 -15.53
C LEU A 145 9.03 4.69 -16.43
N LYS A 146 7.71 4.68 -16.24
CA LYS A 146 6.78 5.61 -16.90
C LYS A 146 7.19 7.06 -16.65
N LYS A 147 7.46 7.42 -15.39
CA LYS A 147 7.93 8.77 -15.03
C LYS A 147 9.29 9.13 -15.64
N ALA A 148 10.15 8.14 -15.84
CA ALA A 148 11.45 8.30 -16.50
C ALA A 148 11.36 8.43 -18.04
N GLY A 149 10.15 8.41 -18.62
CA GLY A 149 9.93 8.64 -20.05
C GLY A 149 9.78 7.37 -20.89
N MET A 150 9.39 6.24 -20.30
CA MET A 150 8.94 5.06 -21.07
C MET A 150 7.76 5.42 -21.98
N ASP A 151 7.80 4.97 -23.23
CA ASP A 151 6.73 5.22 -24.19
C ASP A 151 5.47 4.40 -23.91
N ASP A 152 4.34 4.91 -24.40
CA ASP A 152 3.01 4.36 -24.17
C ASP A 152 2.84 2.94 -24.71
N PHE A 153 3.54 2.56 -25.78
CA PHE A 153 3.43 1.22 -26.36
C PHE A 153 4.11 0.19 -25.46
N THR A 154 5.36 0.44 -25.07
CA THR A 154 6.09 -0.43 -24.12
C THR A 154 5.40 -0.47 -22.77
N LEU A 155 4.87 0.65 -22.28
CA LEU A 155 4.07 0.70 -21.07
C LEU A 155 2.86 -0.23 -21.14
N CYS A 156 2.06 -0.15 -22.20
CA CYS A 156 0.90 -1.01 -22.39
C CYS A 156 1.28 -2.50 -22.42
N GLN A 157 2.40 -2.86 -23.06
CA GLN A 157 2.89 -4.25 -23.06
C GLN A 157 3.21 -4.76 -21.65
N HIS A 158 3.92 -3.96 -20.85
CA HIS A 158 4.20 -4.32 -19.46
C HIS A 158 2.94 -4.37 -18.60
N VAL A 159 1.98 -3.47 -18.81
CA VAL A 159 0.68 -3.49 -18.14
C VAL A 159 -0.06 -4.79 -18.43
N SER A 160 -0.13 -5.21 -19.70
CA SER A 160 -0.77 -6.48 -20.07
C SER A 160 -0.09 -7.68 -19.40
N CYS A 161 1.24 -7.75 -19.43
CA CYS A 161 1.99 -8.84 -18.81
C CYS A 161 1.80 -8.92 -17.29
N LEU A 162 1.87 -7.79 -16.58
CA LEU A 162 1.61 -7.74 -15.15
C LEU A 162 0.15 -8.10 -14.82
N GLY A 163 -0.80 -7.67 -15.66
CA GLY A 163 -2.22 -8.03 -15.53
C GLY A 163 -2.44 -9.54 -15.57
N GLU A 164 -1.79 -10.24 -16.50
CA GLU A 164 -1.80 -11.70 -16.60
C GLU A 164 -1.17 -12.35 -15.36
N GLN A 165 -0.02 -11.85 -14.90
CA GLN A 165 0.64 -12.38 -13.69
C GLN A 165 -0.23 -12.24 -12.44
N ILE A 166 -0.94 -11.11 -12.29
CA ILE A 166 -1.92 -10.94 -11.22
C ILE A 166 -3.05 -11.98 -11.37
N GLY A 167 -3.53 -12.24 -12.60
CA GLY A 167 -4.50 -13.31 -12.90
C GLY A 167 -4.03 -14.70 -12.47
N TYR A 168 -2.76 -15.05 -12.67
CA TYR A 168 -2.24 -16.34 -12.22
C TYR A 168 -2.27 -16.52 -10.68
N THR A 169 -2.24 -15.43 -9.91
CA THR A 169 -2.39 -15.50 -8.45
C THR A 169 -3.80 -15.86 -7.99
N GLU A 170 -4.80 -15.89 -8.89
CA GLU A 170 -6.19 -16.28 -8.61
C GLU A 170 -6.43 -17.78 -8.81
N MET A 171 -5.57 -18.45 -9.58
CA MET A 171 -5.78 -19.85 -9.95
C MET A 171 -5.67 -20.74 -8.71
N GLY A 172 -6.78 -21.35 -8.31
CA GLY A 172 -6.86 -22.21 -7.13
C GLY A 172 -7.27 -21.49 -5.84
N ASP A 173 -7.56 -20.19 -5.89
CA ASP A 173 -8.09 -19.47 -4.74
C ASP A 173 -9.58 -19.78 -4.56
N THR A 174 -9.98 -20.09 -3.32
CA THR A 174 -11.40 -20.33 -3.01
C THR A 174 -12.12 -19.01 -2.93
N ALA A 175 -13.43 -19.00 -3.21
CA ALA A 175 -14.25 -17.79 -3.10
C ALA A 175 -14.04 -17.06 -1.76
N VAL A 176 -14.11 -15.73 -1.82
CA VAL A 176 -14.12 -14.85 -0.64
C VAL A 176 -15.36 -15.17 0.18
N GLN A 177 -15.18 -15.34 1.49
CA GLN A 177 -16.23 -15.75 2.42
C GLN A 177 -16.03 -15.07 3.77
N ILE A 178 -17.10 -14.97 4.55
CA ILE A 178 -17.04 -14.48 5.94
C ILE A 178 -16.03 -15.34 6.72
N PRO A 179 -15.01 -14.74 7.37
CA PRO A 179 -13.92 -15.50 7.98
C PRO A 179 -14.29 -16.03 9.38
N PHE A 180 -15.57 -16.27 9.66
CA PHE A 180 -16.03 -16.83 10.92
C PHE A 180 -16.67 -18.20 10.68
N ASN A 181 -16.33 -19.17 11.51
CA ASN A 181 -17.02 -20.45 11.51
C ASN A 181 -18.38 -20.36 12.23
N ALA A 182 -19.16 -21.45 12.23
CA ALA A 182 -20.47 -21.51 12.88
C ALA A 182 -20.43 -21.20 14.40
N ASN A 183 -19.26 -21.30 15.04
CA ASN A 183 -19.05 -21.02 16.46
C ASN A 183 -18.59 -19.57 16.71
N GLY A 184 -18.54 -18.72 15.67
CA GLY A 184 -18.06 -17.34 15.77
C GLY A 184 -16.53 -17.21 15.91
N THR A 185 -15.77 -18.28 15.70
CA THR A 185 -14.29 -18.23 15.74
C THR A 185 -13.75 -17.74 14.40
N LEU A 186 -12.82 -16.78 14.44
CA LEU A 186 -12.12 -16.29 13.26
C LEU A 186 -11.22 -17.38 12.66
N SER A 187 -11.27 -17.56 11.34
CA SER A 187 -10.36 -18.39 10.55
C SER A 187 -9.25 -17.51 9.95
N PRO A 188 -8.00 -17.55 10.48
CA PRO A 188 -6.90 -16.74 9.95
C PRO A 188 -6.61 -17.04 8.48
N LYS A 189 -6.78 -18.30 8.07
CA LYS A 189 -6.58 -18.72 6.68
C LYS A 189 -7.60 -18.08 5.75
N GLN A 190 -8.88 -18.01 6.13
CA GLN A 190 -9.89 -17.37 5.31
C GLN A 190 -9.74 -15.84 5.32
N LEU A 191 -9.40 -15.25 6.46
CA LEU A 191 -9.11 -13.82 6.53
C LEU A 191 -7.94 -13.43 5.62
N SER A 192 -6.83 -14.19 5.65
CA SER A 192 -5.68 -13.95 4.78
C SER A 192 -6.05 -14.06 3.29
N LYS A 193 -6.94 -14.98 2.91
CA LYS A 193 -7.48 -15.03 1.55
C LYS A 193 -8.27 -13.79 1.18
N ASN A 194 -9.14 -13.31 2.07
CA ASN A 194 -9.93 -12.11 1.83
C ASN A 194 -9.02 -10.87 1.69
N ILE A 195 -8.02 -10.72 2.57
CA ILE A 195 -7.02 -9.65 2.49
C ILE A 195 -6.23 -9.76 1.18
N THR A 196 -5.77 -10.96 0.82
CA THR A 196 -5.04 -11.20 -0.44
C THR A 196 -5.88 -10.83 -1.66
N ALA A 197 -7.16 -11.22 -1.69
CA ALA A 197 -8.08 -10.84 -2.75
C ALA A 197 -8.27 -9.32 -2.85
N ALA A 198 -8.34 -8.63 -1.71
CA ALA A 198 -8.48 -7.17 -1.66
C ALA A 198 -7.23 -6.47 -2.21
N PHE A 199 -6.03 -6.87 -1.76
CA PHE A 199 -4.76 -6.37 -2.30
C PHE A 199 -4.59 -6.68 -3.79
N ARG A 200 -5.02 -7.85 -4.25
CA ARG A 200 -4.98 -8.23 -5.66
C ARG A 200 -5.86 -7.31 -6.52
N LEU A 201 -7.08 -7.03 -6.08
CA LEU A 201 -7.99 -6.11 -6.78
C LEU A 201 -7.44 -4.68 -6.77
N ALA A 202 -6.91 -4.21 -5.64
CA ALA A 202 -6.24 -2.92 -5.58
C ALA A 202 -5.01 -2.86 -6.49
N ALA A 203 -4.17 -3.90 -6.54
CA ALA A 203 -3.04 -3.97 -7.47
C ALA A 203 -3.49 -3.85 -8.93
N ARG A 204 -4.61 -4.48 -9.32
CA ARG A 204 -5.18 -4.31 -10.67
C ARG A 204 -5.66 -2.88 -10.92
N ILE A 205 -6.38 -2.28 -9.98
CA ILE A 205 -6.84 -0.88 -10.09
C ILE A 205 -5.63 0.05 -10.25
N TYR A 206 -4.60 -0.14 -9.43
CA TYR A 206 -3.38 0.64 -9.49
C TYR A 206 -2.66 0.47 -10.83
N LEU A 207 -2.54 -0.76 -11.33
CA LEU A 207 -1.97 -1.04 -12.63
C LEU A 207 -2.76 -0.38 -13.78
N CYS A 208 -4.10 -0.44 -13.73
CA CYS A 208 -4.97 0.23 -14.71
C CYS A 208 -4.80 1.75 -14.68
N SER A 209 -4.49 2.34 -13.51
CA SER A 209 -4.23 3.79 -13.40
C SER A 209 -2.98 4.25 -14.16
N LEU A 210 -2.09 3.33 -14.52
CA LEU A 210 -0.90 3.64 -15.31
C LEU A 210 -1.19 3.77 -16.81
N VAL A 211 -2.33 3.25 -17.30
CA VAL A 211 -2.64 3.23 -18.73
C VAL A 211 -2.85 4.67 -19.26
N PRO A 212 -2.27 5.04 -20.42
CA PRO A 212 -2.54 6.32 -21.07
C PRO A 212 -4.04 6.54 -21.31
N GLY A 213 -4.55 7.74 -21.03
CA GLY A 213 -5.99 8.03 -21.13
C GLY A 213 -6.84 7.37 -20.03
N PHE A 214 -6.22 7.02 -18.89
CA PHE A 214 -6.92 6.54 -17.70
C PHE A 214 -8.15 7.40 -17.38
N ASN A 215 -9.27 6.74 -17.11
CA ASN A 215 -10.52 7.39 -16.73
C ASN A 215 -11.26 6.53 -15.70
N PRO A 216 -11.57 7.06 -14.50
CA PRO A 216 -12.24 6.31 -13.44
C PRO A 216 -13.67 5.87 -13.82
N SER A 217 -14.30 6.51 -14.79
CA SER A 217 -15.63 6.19 -15.31
C SER A 217 -15.64 5.07 -16.34
N GLN A 218 -14.51 4.44 -16.63
CA GLN A 218 -14.48 3.26 -17.49
C GLN A 218 -15.22 2.08 -16.82
N PRO A 219 -16.16 1.40 -17.51
CA PRO A 219 -16.96 0.32 -16.92
C PRO A 219 -16.12 -0.82 -16.33
N SER A 220 -14.99 -1.14 -16.95
CA SER A 220 -14.06 -2.17 -16.45
C SER A 220 -13.48 -1.80 -15.08
N LEU A 221 -13.09 -0.54 -14.88
CA LEU A 221 -12.56 -0.05 -13.62
C LEU A 221 -13.65 0.04 -12.55
N MET A 222 -14.83 0.55 -12.91
CA MET A 222 -15.99 0.57 -12.00
C MET A 222 -16.30 -0.83 -11.48
N GLY A 223 -16.31 -1.84 -12.38
CA GLY A 223 -16.50 -3.23 -11.99
C GLY A 223 -15.39 -3.79 -11.09
N LEU A 224 -14.14 -3.33 -11.21
CA LEU A 224 -13.07 -3.68 -10.27
C LEU A 224 -13.28 -3.04 -8.89
N VAL A 225 -13.72 -1.78 -8.84
CA VAL A 225 -14.01 -1.06 -7.59
C VAL A 225 -15.20 -1.68 -6.86
N ASP A 226 -16.26 -2.06 -7.57
CA ASP A 226 -17.42 -2.74 -6.99
C ASP A 226 -17.03 -4.12 -6.41
N LYS A 227 -16.28 -4.93 -7.17
CA LYS A 227 -15.73 -6.19 -6.67
C LYS A 227 -14.85 -5.98 -5.44
N LEU A 228 -14.05 -4.91 -5.42
CA LEU A 228 -13.23 -4.60 -4.25
C LEU A 228 -14.10 -4.28 -3.03
N ALA A 229 -15.19 -3.53 -3.20
CA ALA A 229 -16.14 -3.26 -2.13
C ALA A 229 -16.76 -4.57 -1.59
N GLU A 230 -17.19 -5.48 -2.46
CA GLU A 230 -17.71 -6.81 -2.08
C GLU A 230 -16.69 -7.63 -1.28
N VAL A 231 -15.42 -7.64 -1.70
CA VAL A 231 -14.37 -8.35 -0.97
C VAL A 231 -14.12 -7.72 0.39
N LEU A 232 -14.04 -6.39 0.45
CA LEU A 232 -13.82 -5.65 1.68
C LEU A 232 -14.94 -5.91 2.69
N GLN A 233 -16.21 -6.03 2.28
CA GLN A 233 -17.34 -6.41 3.16
C GLN A 233 -17.11 -7.74 3.91
N ASN A 234 -16.31 -8.65 3.34
CA ASN A 234 -15.94 -9.92 3.97
C ASN A 234 -14.71 -9.81 4.90
N ILE A 235 -14.11 -8.63 5.04
CA ILE A 235 -13.05 -8.35 6.02
C ILE A 235 -13.69 -7.69 7.25
N PRO A 236 -13.54 -8.28 8.46
CA PRO A 236 -14.13 -7.75 9.68
C PRO A 236 -13.72 -6.30 9.91
N SER A 237 -14.68 -5.44 10.25
CA SER A 237 -14.51 -4.01 10.42
C SER A 237 -14.68 -3.56 11.88
N GLY A 238 -14.46 -2.27 12.13
CA GLY A 238 -14.64 -1.64 13.44
C GLY A 238 -13.42 -1.76 14.36
N PRO A 239 -13.54 -1.41 15.66
CA PRO A 239 -12.39 -1.24 16.56
C PRO A 239 -11.53 -2.50 16.76
N HIS A 240 -12.12 -3.68 16.56
CA HIS A 240 -11.45 -4.98 16.64
C HIS A 240 -11.32 -5.66 15.27
N GLY A 241 -11.62 -4.93 14.19
CA GLY A 241 -11.52 -5.40 12.82
C GLY A 241 -10.12 -5.19 12.23
N PHE A 242 -10.04 -5.34 10.91
CA PHE A 242 -8.81 -5.35 10.12
C PHE A 242 -8.72 -4.19 9.13
N ASP A 243 -9.59 -3.18 9.26
CA ASP A 243 -9.60 -1.99 8.39
C ASP A 243 -8.23 -1.30 8.32
N ARG A 244 -7.52 -1.28 9.45
CA ARG A 244 -6.19 -0.69 9.58
C ARG A 244 -5.08 -1.51 8.93
N SER A 245 -5.33 -2.77 8.58
CA SER A 245 -4.37 -3.65 7.91
C SER A 245 -4.46 -3.58 6.38
N VAL A 246 -5.47 -2.88 5.86
CA VAL A 246 -5.74 -2.78 4.42
C VAL A 246 -5.85 -1.31 3.97
N VAL A 247 -5.18 -0.38 4.67
CA VAL A 247 -5.27 1.06 4.38
C VAL A 247 -4.84 1.39 2.95
N TRP A 248 -3.78 0.77 2.46
CA TRP A 248 -3.34 0.91 1.07
C TRP A 248 -4.43 0.51 0.07
N VAL A 249 -5.16 -0.58 0.36
CA VAL A 249 -6.28 -1.05 -0.47
C VAL A 249 -7.39 -0.01 -0.51
N TYR A 250 -7.72 0.60 0.64
CA TYR A 250 -8.70 1.68 0.69
C TYR A 250 -8.29 2.89 -0.13
N LEU A 251 -7.03 3.31 -0.01
CA LEU A 251 -6.49 4.44 -0.79
C LEU A 251 -6.67 4.19 -2.28
N ILE A 252 -6.20 3.03 -2.77
CA ILE A 252 -6.22 2.74 -4.21
C ILE A 252 -7.66 2.66 -4.73
N GLY A 253 -8.53 1.87 -4.10
CA GLY A 253 -9.93 1.75 -4.52
C GLY A 253 -10.70 3.07 -4.39
N GLY A 254 -10.47 3.79 -3.30
CA GLY A 254 -11.13 5.06 -3.01
C GLY A 254 -10.74 6.17 -3.96
N SER A 255 -9.46 6.24 -4.35
CA SER A 255 -8.93 7.31 -5.21
C SER A 255 -9.54 7.35 -6.62
N VAL A 256 -10.09 6.22 -7.07
CA VAL A 256 -10.75 6.07 -8.37
C VAL A 256 -12.26 5.86 -8.25
N SER A 257 -12.80 5.82 -7.03
CA SER A 257 -14.23 5.63 -6.78
C SER A 257 -15.04 6.89 -7.14
N LEU A 258 -16.22 6.69 -7.73
CA LEU A 258 -17.10 7.76 -8.19
C LEU A 258 -18.20 8.09 -7.17
N PRO A 259 -18.83 9.27 -7.25
CA PRO A 259 -20.01 9.61 -6.47
C PRO A 259 -21.10 8.53 -6.57
N GLY A 260 -21.68 8.16 -5.43
CA GLY A 260 -22.74 7.13 -5.36
C GLY A 260 -22.28 5.68 -5.53
N SER A 261 -20.98 5.43 -5.71
CA SER A 261 -20.43 4.07 -5.77
C SER A 261 -20.58 3.31 -4.44
N SER A 262 -20.70 1.98 -4.55
CA SER A 262 -20.76 1.06 -3.41
C SER A 262 -19.55 1.19 -2.48
N PHE A 263 -18.37 1.45 -3.06
CA PHE A 263 -17.12 1.63 -2.33
C PHE A 263 -17.15 2.85 -1.41
N ARG A 264 -17.60 4.02 -1.88
CA ARG A 264 -17.67 5.24 -1.05
C ARG A 264 -18.65 5.03 0.12
N ALA A 265 -19.79 4.39 -0.14
CA ALA A 265 -20.76 4.06 0.92
C ALA A 265 -20.16 3.12 1.97
N LEU A 266 -19.48 2.05 1.53
CA LEU A 266 -18.79 1.11 2.41
C LEU A 266 -17.73 1.80 3.29
N LEU A 267 -16.94 2.71 2.71
CA LEU A 267 -15.89 3.39 3.46
C LEU A 267 -16.47 4.31 4.55
N GLU A 268 -17.51 5.08 4.24
CA GLU A 268 -18.17 5.93 5.24
C GLU A 268 -18.82 5.10 6.36
N GLU A 269 -19.40 3.94 6.05
CA GLU A 269 -19.89 3.00 7.07
C GLU A 269 -18.76 2.52 7.99
N ARG A 270 -17.61 2.14 7.43
CA ARG A 270 -16.44 1.67 8.21
C ARG A 270 -15.84 2.78 9.07
N ILE A 271 -15.77 4.00 8.55
CA ILE A 271 -15.37 5.19 9.32
C ILE A 271 -16.31 5.37 10.51
N ALA A 272 -17.63 5.29 10.31
CA ALA A 272 -18.61 5.40 11.39
C ALA A 272 -18.46 4.30 12.45
N GLN A 273 -18.21 3.04 12.03
CA GLN A 273 -18.00 1.92 12.95
C GLN A 273 -16.72 2.07 13.79
N LEU A 274 -15.66 2.68 13.25
CA LEU A 274 -14.42 2.95 13.97
C LEU A 274 -14.54 4.12 14.96
N ASN A 275 -15.54 4.99 14.80
CA ASN A 275 -15.79 6.14 15.67
C ASN A 275 -14.51 7.01 15.85
N GLU A 276 -14.13 7.37 17.07
CA GLU A 276 -12.93 8.18 17.34
C GLU A 276 -11.64 7.55 16.80
N ASN A 277 -11.59 6.22 16.70
CA ASN A 277 -10.44 5.50 16.14
C ASN A 277 -10.28 5.69 14.63
N ALA A 278 -11.28 6.24 13.94
CA ALA A 278 -11.17 6.56 12.52
C ALA A 278 -10.26 7.77 12.26
N ASN A 279 -9.96 8.59 13.27
CA ASN A 279 -9.22 9.85 13.11
C ASN A 279 -7.71 9.74 13.40
N CYS A 280 -7.18 8.52 13.59
CA CYS A 280 -5.77 8.32 13.91
C CYS A 280 -5.07 7.30 12.99
N GLY A 281 -3.75 7.41 12.94
CA GLY A 281 -2.88 6.56 12.14
C GLY A 281 -3.07 6.73 10.63
N SER A 282 -2.58 5.74 9.88
CA SER A 282 -2.73 5.62 8.44
C SER A 282 -4.19 5.65 8.02
N PHE A 283 -5.08 5.00 8.77
CA PHE A 283 -6.50 4.95 8.40
C PHE A 283 -7.13 6.34 8.38
N GLY A 284 -6.95 7.15 9.43
CA GLY A 284 -7.48 8.51 9.46
C GLY A 284 -6.83 9.44 8.42
N ARG A 285 -5.52 9.30 8.21
CA ARG A 285 -4.81 10.04 7.15
C ARG A 285 -5.33 9.69 5.76
N MET A 286 -5.56 8.40 5.50
CA MET A 286 -6.17 7.91 4.25
C MET A 286 -7.59 8.44 4.07
N ALA A 287 -8.44 8.39 5.10
CA ALA A 287 -9.81 8.88 5.02
C ALA A 287 -9.84 10.39 4.68
N THR A 288 -8.98 11.19 5.30
CA THR A 288 -8.86 12.61 4.98
C THR A 288 -8.34 12.85 3.57
N LEU A 289 -7.31 12.11 3.16
CA LEU A 289 -6.78 12.22 1.80
C LEU A 289 -7.86 11.90 0.76
N LEU A 290 -8.61 10.81 0.93
CA LEU A 290 -9.67 10.44 0.01
C LEU A 290 -10.80 11.47 -0.05
N ARG A 291 -11.20 12.04 1.09
CA ARG A 291 -12.21 13.11 1.11
C ARG A 291 -11.76 14.33 0.31
N GLU A 292 -10.49 14.70 0.40
CA GLU A 292 -9.93 15.80 -0.39
C GLU A 292 -9.86 15.44 -1.88
N VAL A 293 -9.44 14.23 -2.23
CA VAL A 293 -9.43 13.73 -3.62
C VAL A 293 -10.84 13.74 -4.21
N TRP A 294 -11.85 13.29 -3.46
CA TRP A 294 -13.24 13.30 -3.89
C TRP A 294 -13.76 14.72 -4.06
N LEU A 295 -13.49 15.62 -3.11
CA LEU A 295 -13.90 17.01 -3.21
C LEU A 295 -13.41 17.66 -4.52
N GLN A 296 -12.13 17.47 -4.86
CA GLN A 296 -11.55 18.06 -6.08
C GLN A 296 -12.10 17.40 -7.35
N ASN A 297 -12.17 16.07 -7.41
CA ASN A 297 -12.63 15.33 -8.59
C ASN A 297 -14.14 15.51 -8.85
N ASP A 298 -14.96 15.54 -7.81
CA ASP A 298 -16.40 15.73 -7.94
C ASP A 298 -16.72 17.16 -8.40
N THR A 299 -15.96 18.16 -7.94
CA THR A 299 -16.07 19.56 -8.39
C THR A 299 -15.70 19.70 -9.87
N LEU A 300 -14.61 19.06 -10.30
CA LEU A 300 -14.19 19.06 -11.71
C LEU A 300 -15.25 18.42 -12.61
N SER A 301 -15.82 17.30 -12.18
CA SER A 301 -16.86 16.57 -12.92
C SER A 301 -18.16 17.38 -13.04
N ALA A 302 -18.51 18.17 -12.03
CA ALA A 302 -19.68 19.06 -12.07
C ALA A 302 -19.45 20.29 -12.98
N ALA A 303 -18.22 20.77 -13.10
CA ALA A 303 -17.88 21.91 -13.95
C ALA A 303 -17.88 21.56 -15.45
N THR A 304 -17.61 20.30 -15.81
CA THR A 304 -17.71 19.79 -17.19
C THR A 304 -19.18 19.54 -17.58
N THR A 305 -19.92 20.61 -17.93
CA THR A 305 -21.32 20.53 -18.41
C THR A 305 -21.42 20.13 -19.90
N PRO A 306 -22.53 19.49 -20.33
CA PRO A 306 -22.69 18.84 -21.64
C PRO A 306 -23.03 19.83 -22.78
N GLY A 307 -22.21 20.87 -22.93
CA GLY A 307 -22.33 21.86 -24.02
C GLY A 307 -21.02 22.50 -24.46
N SER A 308 -19.91 22.18 -23.80
CA SER A 308 -18.58 22.60 -24.24
C SER A 308 -18.06 21.59 -25.25
N ASN A 309 -17.51 22.04 -26.38
CA ASN A 309 -16.89 21.22 -27.42
C ASN A 309 -15.62 20.50 -26.91
N ALA A 310 -15.77 19.59 -25.95
CA ALA A 310 -14.71 18.76 -25.37
C ALA A 310 -14.50 17.54 -26.27
N GLY A 311 -14.06 17.79 -27.51
CA GLY A 311 -13.72 16.72 -28.46
C GLY A 311 -12.39 16.03 -28.17
N ASP A 312 -11.48 16.67 -27.41
CA ASP A 312 -10.09 16.19 -27.28
C ASP A 312 -9.46 16.36 -25.88
N ALA A 313 -10.19 16.84 -24.87
CA ALA A 313 -9.63 16.98 -23.53
C ALA A 313 -9.89 15.71 -22.71
N ALA A 314 -8.84 14.95 -22.41
CA ALA A 314 -8.92 13.81 -21.49
C ALA A 314 -9.58 14.25 -20.16
N PRO A 315 -10.49 13.45 -19.57
CA PRO A 315 -11.12 13.82 -18.32
C PRO A 315 -10.06 14.06 -17.25
N LEU A 316 -10.11 15.24 -16.64
CA LEU A 316 -9.19 15.66 -15.59
C LEU A 316 -9.51 14.86 -14.31
N HIS A 317 -8.70 13.84 -14.04
CA HIS A 317 -8.68 13.13 -12.76
C HIS A 317 -7.48 13.62 -11.96
N VAL A 318 -7.74 14.14 -10.76
CA VAL A 318 -6.71 14.54 -9.81
C VAL A 318 -6.21 13.30 -9.09
N HIS A 319 -4.91 13.04 -9.22
CA HIS A 319 -4.25 11.91 -8.57
C HIS A 319 -4.03 12.21 -7.07
N TRP A 320 -4.19 11.20 -6.22
CA TRP A 320 -4.07 11.37 -4.76
C TRP A 320 -2.68 11.85 -4.30
N ARG A 321 -1.61 11.51 -5.03
CA ARG A 321 -0.27 12.06 -4.77
C ARG A 321 -0.18 13.57 -5.01
N ASP A 322 -0.91 14.10 -5.99
CA ASP A 322 -0.91 15.54 -6.27
C ASP A 322 -1.61 16.30 -5.14
N VAL A 323 -2.67 15.70 -4.59
CA VAL A 323 -3.32 16.19 -3.36
C VAL A 323 -2.35 16.16 -2.18
N MET A 324 -1.64 15.06 -1.97
CA MET A 324 -0.63 14.99 -0.91
C MET A 324 0.45 16.08 -1.07
N GLN A 325 1.01 16.24 -2.27
CA GLN A 325 2.03 17.24 -2.55
C GLN A 325 1.53 18.67 -2.34
N SER A 326 0.34 19.01 -2.87
CA SER A 326 -0.25 20.35 -2.71
C SER A 326 -0.59 20.70 -1.27
N ARG A 327 -0.89 19.70 -0.43
CA ARG A 327 -1.15 19.86 1.01
C ARG A 327 0.11 19.72 1.88
N GLY A 328 1.27 19.42 1.29
CA GLY A 328 2.50 19.16 2.04
C GLY A 328 2.45 17.90 2.90
N TRP A 329 1.60 16.93 2.55
CA TRP A 329 1.45 15.67 3.27
C TRP A 329 2.46 14.64 2.78
N ASP A 330 3.15 14.00 3.72
CA ASP A 330 4.03 12.86 3.46
C ASP A 330 3.61 11.65 4.31
N PHE A 331 2.51 11.04 3.90
CA PHE A 331 1.92 9.90 4.59
C PHE A 331 2.47 8.58 4.07
N LEU A 332 2.91 7.72 4.99
CA LEU A 332 3.04 6.29 4.75
C LEU A 332 1.69 5.62 5.08
N LEU A 333 0.96 5.19 4.05
CA LEU A 333 -0.38 4.60 4.20
C LEU A 333 -0.33 3.07 4.10
N ILE A 334 0.21 2.47 5.16
CA ILE A 334 0.24 1.02 5.40
C ILE A 334 -0.59 0.65 6.62
#